data_AF-A0A1L3GII9-F1
#
_entry.id   AF-A0A1L3GII9-F1
#
_cell.length_a   1.000
_cell.length_b   1.000
_cell.length_c   1.000
_cell.angle_alpha   90.00
_cell.angle_beta   90.00
_cell.angle_gamma   90.00
#
_symmetry.space_group_name_H-M   'P 1'
#
loop_
_entity.id
_entity.type
_entity.pdbx_description
1 polymer ?
#
loop_
_entity_poly.entity_id
_entity_poly.type
_entity_poly.pdbx_seq_one_letter_code
_entity_poly.pdbx_strand_id
1 'polypeptide(L)' 'MPAKNPRVNVVLEKPLYNALHDLAEDEGVSMSMLMRDLVREVLEIREDRALADLAAERENGFDRRKAVGHEDVWG' A
#
# COMPACT_ATOMS: atom_id res chain seq x y z
N MET A 1 -15.76 -10.76 23.03
CA MET A 1 -15.54 -11.13 21.62
C MET A 1 -14.69 -10.04 20.99
N PRO A 2 -13.58 -10.34 20.31
CA PRO A 2 -12.99 -9.34 19.42
C PRO A 2 -14.07 -8.96 18.41
N ALA A 3 -14.31 -7.67 18.20
CA ALA A 3 -15.36 -7.22 17.30
C ALA A 3 -15.13 -7.82 15.90
N LYS A 4 -16.20 -8.23 15.20
CA LYS A 4 -16.14 -8.79 13.84
C LYS A 4 -15.32 -7.91 12.87
N ASN A 5 -15.26 -6.60 13.12
CA ASN A 5 -14.45 -5.66 12.36
C ASN A 5 -13.49 -4.92 13.32
N PRO A 6 -12.16 -5.08 13.19
CA PRO A 6 -11.20 -4.31 13.96
C PRO A 6 -11.34 -2.82 13.63
N ARG A 7 -11.22 -1.95 14.65
CA ARG A 7 -11.33 -0.50 14.50
C ARG A 7 -10.06 0.15 15.05
N VAL A 8 -9.59 1.17 14.34
CA VAL A 8 -8.48 2.03 14.76
C VAL A 8 -9.04 3.42 14.95
N ASN A 9 -8.87 4.00 16.15
CA ASN A 9 -9.23 5.39 16.43
C ASN A 9 -7.95 6.21 16.48
N VAL A 10 -7.90 7.32 15.74
CA VAL A 10 -6.72 8.18 15.63
C VAL A 10 -7.15 9.62 15.88
N VAL A 11 -6.32 10.39 16.59
CA VAL A 11 -6.51 11.84 16.77
C VAL A 11 -5.79 12.55 15.63
N LEU A 12 -6.51 13.41 14.93
CA LEU A 12 -5.98 14.21 13.83
C LEU A 12 -5.91 15.68 14.25
N GLU A 13 -4.88 16.37 13.76
CA GLU A 13 -4.82 17.82 13.88
C GLU A 13 -5.95 18.46 13.07
N LYS A 14 -6.47 19.60 13.54
CA LYS A 14 -7.61 20.27 12.93
C LYS A 14 -7.43 20.56 11.42
N PRO A 15 -6.26 21.00 10.93
CA PRO A 15 -6.06 21.23 9.50
C PRO A 15 -6.17 19.95 8.68
N LEU A 16 -5.59 18.84 9.16
CA LEU A 16 -5.63 17.55 8.49
C LEU A 16 -7.04 16.95 8.50
N TYR A 17 -7.75 17.07 9.63
CA TYR A 17 -9.14 16.64 9.73
C TYR A 17 -10.02 17.36 8.71
N ASN A 18 -9.88 18.69 8.59
CA ASN A 18 -10.64 19.49 7.64
C ASN A 18 -10.31 19.08 6.20
N ALA A 19 -9.04 18.91 5.85
CA ALA A 19 -8.66 18.49 4.50
C ALA A 19 -9.26 17.13 4.11
N LEU A 20 -9.27 16.17 5.05
CA LEU A 20 -9.93 14.87 4.83
C LEU A 20 -11.45 14.99 4.74
N HIS A 21 -12.04 15.89 5.53
CA HIS A 21 -13.48 16.16 5.49
C HIS A 21 -13.90 16.72 4.14
N ASP A 22 -13.22 17.75 3.67
CA ASP A 22 -13.51 18.38 2.38
C ASP A 22 -13.34 17.37 1.23
N LEU A 23 -12.28 16.54 1.28
CA LEU A 23 -12.06 15.48 0.29
C LEU A 23 -13.18 14.43 0.30
N ALA A 24 -13.66 14.03 1.49
CA ALA A 24 -14.75 13.07 1.61
C ALA A 24 -16.07 13.64 1.07
N GLU A 25 -16.34 14.93 1.29
CA GLU A 25 -17.50 15.62 0.73
C GLU A 25 -17.42 15.73 -0.80
N ASP A 26 -16.26 16.11 -1.34
CA ASP A 26 -16.02 16.22 -2.77
C ASP A 26 -16.18 14.87 -3.50
N GLU A 27 -15.74 13.77 -2.87
CA GLU A 27 -15.89 12.41 -3.40
C GLU A 27 -17.27 11.79 -3.12
N GLY A 28 -18.10 12.42 -2.30
CA GLY A 28 -19.43 11.91 -1.92
C GLY A 28 -19.39 10.63 -1.08
N VAL A 29 -18.31 10.41 -0.31
CA VAL A 29 -18.10 9.22 0.52
C VAL A 29 -18.03 9.57 2.00
N SER A 30 -18.23 8.59 2.88
CA SER A 30 -18.03 8.82 4.32
C SER A 30 -16.55 8.95 4.69
N MET A 31 -16.22 9.77 5.69
CA MET A 31 -14.87 9.87 6.26
C MET A 31 -14.20 8.53 6.56
N SER A 32 -14.95 7.58 7.13
CA SER A 32 -14.43 6.25 7.46
C SER A 32 -14.06 5.43 6.21
N MET A 33 -14.77 5.65 5.11
CA MET A 33 -14.52 4.98 3.83
C MET A 33 -13.26 5.57 3.18
N LEU A 34 -13.21 6.90 3.07
CA LEU A 34 -12.03 7.61 2.58
C LEU A 34 -10.78 7.21 3.37
N MET A 35 -10.83 7.29 4.71
CA MET A 35 -9.68 6.98 5.55
C MET A 35 -9.24 5.51 5.42
N ARG A 36 -10.19 4.58 5.30
CA ARG A 36 -9.87 3.16 5.07
C ARG A 36 -9.14 2.97 3.75
N ASP A 37 -9.59 3.61 2.69
CA ASP A 37 -9.04 3.42 1.35
C ASP A 37 -7.67 4.11 1.23
N LEU A 38 -7.50 5.32 1.81
CA LEU A 38 -6.19 5.97 1.93
C LEU A 38 -5.17 5.13 2.72
N VAL A 39 -5.60 4.50 3.83
CA VAL A 39 -4.70 3.63 4.61
C VAL A 39 -4.30 2.39 3.82
N ARG A 40 -5.22 1.82 3.03
CA ARG A 40 -4.91 0.70 2.14
C ARG A 40 -3.89 1.11 1.09
N GLU A 41 -4.12 2.22 0.40
CA GLU A 41 -3.22 2.73 -0.64
C GLU A 41 -1.81 3.00 -0.09
N VAL A 42 -1.71 3.59 1.10
CA VAL A 42 -0.40 3.81 1.75
C VAL A 42 0.33 2.49 2.07
N LEU A 43 -0.40 1.42 2.41
CA LEU A 43 0.19 0.10 2.60
C LEU A 43 0.67 -0.51 1.28
N GLU A 44 -0.10 -0.37 0.22
CA GLU A 44 0.27 -0.81 -1.14
C GLU A 44 1.55 -0.09 -1.60
N ILE A 45 1.63 1.23 -1.44
CA ILE A 45 2.84 2.02 -1.77
C ILE A 45 4.06 1.56 -0.97
N ARG A 46 3.87 1.17 0.30
CA ARG A 46 4.95 0.64 1.13
C ARG A 46 5.42 -0.72 0.65
N GLU A 47 4.51 -1.57 0.21
CA GLU A 47 4.81 -2.87 -0.38
C GLU A 47 5.57 -2.71 -1.70
N ASP A 48 5.07 -1.85 -2.60
CA ASP A 48 5.72 -1.56 -3.88
C ASP A 48 7.16 -1.11 -3.69
N ARG A 49 7.41 -0.24 -2.70
CA ARG A 49 8.77 0.18 -2.35
C ARG A 49 9.64 -1.01 -1.94
N ALA A 50 9.14 -1.88 -1.08
CA ALA A 50 9.89 -3.05 -0.63
C ALA A 50 10.18 -4.03 -1.77
N LEU A 51 9.21 -4.21 -2.68
CA LEU A 51 9.38 -5.05 -3.87
C LEU A 51 10.38 -4.44 -4.87
N ALA A 52 10.38 -3.11 -5.03
CA ALA A 52 11.36 -2.40 -5.84
C ALA A 52 12.78 -2.56 -5.28
N ASP A 53 12.95 -2.44 -3.96
CA ASP A 53 14.24 -2.67 -3.29
C ASP A 53 14.74 -4.11 -3.54
N LEU A 54 13.85 -5.11 -3.39
CA LEU A 54 14.17 -6.52 -3.67
C LEU A 54 14.54 -6.74 -5.15
N ALA A 55 13.85 -6.09 -6.07
CA ALA A 55 14.16 -6.17 -7.49
C ALA A 55 15.54 -5.58 -7.80
N ALA A 56 15.87 -4.43 -7.21
CA ALA A 56 17.17 -3.78 -7.37
C ALA A 56 18.31 -4.66 -6.81
N GLU A 57 18.12 -5.32 -5.67
CA GLU A 57 19.09 -6.29 -5.13
C GLU A 57 19.37 -7.44 -6.12
N ARG A 58 18.31 -7.99 -6.72
CA ARG A 58 18.44 -9.07 -7.72
C ARG A 58 19.11 -8.61 -9.00
N GLU A 59 18.79 -7.42 -9.48
CA GLU A 59 19.40 -6.83 -10.66
C GLU A 59 20.91 -6.60 -10.44
N ASN A 60 21.29 -6.03 -9.29
CA ASN A 60 22.68 -5.83 -8.92
C ASN A 60 23.48 -7.14 -8.82
N GLY A 61 22.84 -8.23 -8.37
CA GLY A 61 23.44 -9.55 -8.24
C GLY A 61 23.35 -10.42 -9.50
N PHE A 62 22.80 -9.91 -10.61
CA PHE A 62 22.46 -10.74 -11.76
C PHE A 62 23.70 -11.22 -12.53
N ASP A 63 23.88 -12.55 -12.65
CA ASP A 63 24.88 -13.18 -13.52
C ASP A 63 24.19 -13.98 -14.62
N ARG A 64 24.30 -13.51 -15.86
CA ARG A 64 23.70 -14.15 -17.04
C ARG A 64 24.14 -15.60 -17.24
N ARG A 65 25.33 -16.00 -16.76
CA ARG A 65 25.82 -17.39 -16.85
C ARG A 65 25.11 -18.33 -15.88
N LYS A 66 24.53 -17.79 -14.81
CA LYS A 66 23.74 -18.53 -13.81
C LYS A 66 22.24 -18.39 -14.03
N ALA A 67 21.81 -17.57 -14.99
CA ALA A 67 20.41 -17.37 -15.30
C ALA A 67 19.81 -18.64 -15.92
N VAL A 68 18.58 -18.95 -15.53
CA VAL A 68 17.83 -20.12 -15.99
C VAL A 68 16.91 -19.69 -17.14
N GLY A 69 16.72 -20.57 -18.15
CA GLY A 69 15.88 -20.29 -19.30
C GLY A 69 14.39 -20.20 -18.96
N HIS A 70 13.59 -19.55 -19.80
CA HIS A 70 12.14 -19.43 -19.58
C HIS A 70 11.44 -20.79 -19.53
N GLU A 71 11.75 -21.68 -20.48
CA GLU A 71 11.22 -23.05 -20.53
C GLU A 71 11.61 -23.88 -19.29
N ASP A 72 12.83 -23.69 -18.76
CA ASP A 72 13.28 -24.42 -17.57
C ASP A 72 12.57 -23.96 -16.28
N VAL A 73 12.00 -22.75 -16.27
CA VAL A 73 11.27 -22.18 -15.12
C VAL A 73 9.76 -22.33 -15.27
N TRP A 74 9.22 -22.24 -16.49
CA TRP A 74 7.78 -22.11 -16.76
C TRP A 74 7.21 -23.15 -17.73
N GLY A 75 8.05 -23.94 -18.39
CA GLY A 75 7.65 -25.00 -19.33
C GLY A 75 7.04 -26.22 -18.66
#